data_AF-D3SQD4-F1
#
_entry.id   AF-D3SQD4-F1
#
_cell.length_a   1.000
_cell.length_b   1.000
_cell.length_c   1.000
_cell.angle_alpha   90.00
_cell.angle_beta   90.00
_cell.angle_gamma   90.00
#
_symmetry.space_group_name_H-M   'P 1'
#
loop_
_entity.id
_entity.type
_entity.pdbx_description
1 polymer ?
#
loop_
_entity_poly.entity_id
_entity_poly.type
_entity_poly.pdbx_seq_one_letter_code
_entity_poly.pdbx_strand_id
1 'polypeptide(L)'
;MLSRRLFEGTTVRGIPGLYPLTMENLMRLGLALCALLRIEELEPVLVLEDLNFLTMSVAVGFMGGGGDVKVGEGEGRLFLRHRKEGEEDILIFEGLKEEDTRKLEMILFGRYNIPRKEGKEIGRLWIRGRML
;
A
#
# COMPACT_ATOMS: atom_id res chain seq x y z
N MET A 1 -19.46 -11.63 -13.23
CA MET A 1 -18.24 -10.82 -13.42
C MET A 1 -17.09 -11.63 -12.85
N LEU A 2 -16.23 -12.20 -13.69
CA LEU A 2 -15.03 -12.90 -13.25
C LEU A 2 -14.18 -11.91 -12.46
N SER A 3 -14.08 -12.15 -11.14
CA SER A 3 -13.21 -11.41 -10.23
C SER A 3 -11.77 -11.56 -10.72
N ARG A 4 -11.29 -10.63 -11.54
CA ARG A 4 -9.85 -10.50 -11.80
C ARG A 4 -9.21 -10.15 -10.47
N ARG A 5 -8.41 -11.08 -9.93
CA ARG A 5 -7.58 -10.82 -8.75
C ARG A 5 -6.72 -9.58 -9.05
N LEU A 6 -6.64 -8.69 -8.07
CA LEU A 6 -5.73 -7.56 -8.07
C LEU A 6 -4.30 -8.05 -7.82
N PHE A 7 -4.15 -9.06 -6.95
CA PHE A 7 -2.85 -9.56 -6.55
C PHE A 7 -2.46 -10.85 -7.31
N GLU A 8 -1.22 -10.87 -7.78
CA GLU A 8 -0.50 -12.07 -8.20
C GLU A 8 0.54 -12.41 -7.11
N GLY A 9 0.21 -13.37 -6.24
CA GLY A 9 0.98 -13.59 -5.03
C GLY A 9 0.86 -12.40 -4.08
N THR A 10 1.97 -11.71 -3.81
CA THR A 10 2.03 -10.46 -3.05
C THR A 10 2.38 -9.25 -3.92
N THR A 11 2.15 -9.36 -5.24
CA THR A 11 2.49 -8.31 -6.20
C THR A 11 1.25 -7.75 -6.90
N VAL A 12 1.31 -6.48 -7.28
CA VAL A 12 0.34 -5.82 -8.17
C VAL A 12 1.11 -5.28 -9.37
N ARG A 13 0.66 -5.63 -10.57
CA ARG A 13 1.32 -5.27 -11.83
C ARG A 13 0.41 -4.39 -12.69
N GLY A 14 1.00 -3.52 -13.50
CA GLY A 14 0.27 -2.76 -14.52
C GLY A 14 1.03 -1.55 -15.04
N ILE A 15 0.32 -0.69 -15.76
CA ILE A 15 0.88 0.56 -16.31
C ILE A 15 0.45 1.73 -15.41
N PRO A 16 1.38 2.59 -14.95
CA PRO A 16 1.04 3.76 -14.13
C PRO A 16 -0.05 4.62 -14.77
N GLY A 17 -1.09 4.95 -13.99
CA GLY A 17 -2.23 5.74 -14.47
C GLY A 17 -3.33 4.92 -15.15
N LEU A 18 -3.10 3.63 -15.43
CA LEU A 18 -4.13 2.68 -15.86
C LEU A 18 -4.44 1.70 -14.74
N TYR A 19 -5.67 1.18 -14.68
CA TYR A 19 -6.03 0.19 -13.67
C TYR A 19 -5.16 -1.08 -13.83
N PRO A 20 -4.56 -1.61 -12.74
CA PRO A 20 -4.81 -1.27 -11.33
C PRO A 20 -3.93 -0.16 -10.72
N LEU A 21 -2.98 0.41 -11.45
CA LEU A 21 -2.02 1.40 -10.95
C LEU A 21 -2.49 2.87 -11.13
N THR A 22 -3.79 3.12 -10.96
CA THR A 22 -4.30 4.50 -10.87
C THR A 22 -4.06 5.08 -9.48
N MET A 23 -3.92 6.40 -9.39
CA MET A 23 -3.77 7.09 -8.09
C MET A 23 -4.87 6.70 -7.10
N GLU A 24 -6.13 6.75 -7.55
CA GLU A 24 -7.29 6.43 -6.71
C GLU A 24 -7.25 4.98 -6.21
N ASN A 25 -6.94 4.02 -7.09
CA ASN A 25 -6.90 2.61 -6.70
C ASN A 25 -5.74 2.34 -5.73
N LEU A 26 -4.56 2.95 -5.96
CA LEU A 26 -3.41 2.83 -5.07
C LEU A 26 -3.65 3.49 -3.71
N MET A 27 -4.31 4.64 -3.66
CA MET A 27 -4.75 5.25 -2.40
C MET A 27 -5.75 4.35 -1.66
N ARG A 28 -6.71 3.76 -2.38
CA ARG A 28 -7.66 2.80 -1.79
C ARG A 28 -6.95 1.55 -1.27
N LEU A 29 -5.94 1.07 -1.98
CA LEU A 29 -5.07 -0.03 -1.58
C LEU A 29 -4.29 0.31 -0.30
N GLY A 30 -3.70 1.51 -0.22
CA GLY A 30 -3.03 1.99 1.00
C GLY A 30 -3.96 2.01 2.21
N LEU A 31 -5.19 2.52 2.05
CA LEU A 31 -6.21 2.49 3.09
C LEU A 31 -6.54 1.06 3.55
N ALA A 32 -6.74 0.15 2.59
CA ALA A 32 -7.04 -1.25 2.86
C ALA A 32 -5.89 -1.95 3.60
N LEU A 33 -4.64 -1.66 3.24
CA LEU A 33 -3.44 -2.18 3.91
C LEU A 33 -3.38 -1.74 5.37
N CYS A 34 -3.60 -0.46 5.65
CA CYS A 34 -3.63 0.03 7.02
C CYS A 34 -4.77 -0.60 7.83
N ALA A 35 -5.96 -0.74 7.21
CA ALA A 35 -7.10 -1.40 7.84
C ALA A 35 -6.83 -2.88 8.16
N LEU A 36 -6.21 -3.62 7.24
CA LEU A 36 -5.81 -5.00 7.47
C LEU A 36 -4.87 -5.10 8.68
N LEU A 37 -3.80 -4.31 8.72
CA LEU A 37 -2.85 -4.36 9.83
C LEU A 37 -3.54 -4.10 11.18
N ARG A 38 -4.49 -3.17 11.23
CA ARG A 38 -5.28 -2.90 12.44
C ARG A 38 -6.21 -4.05 12.82
N ILE A 39 -6.84 -4.72 11.85
CA ILE A 39 -7.67 -5.91 12.10
C ILE A 39 -6.84 -7.05 12.67
N GLU A 40 -5.60 -7.20 12.21
CA GLU A 40 -4.64 -8.19 12.70
C GLU A 40 -3.90 -7.74 13.99
N GLU A 41 -4.32 -6.64 14.61
CA GLU A 41 -3.73 -6.05 15.82
C GLU A 41 -2.22 -5.76 15.70
N LEU A 42 -1.76 -5.42 14.49
CA LEU A 42 -0.38 -5.06 14.18
C LEU A 42 -0.19 -3.55 14.14
N GLU A 43 1.01 -3.10 14.50
CA GLU A 43 1.39 -1.69 14.35
C GLU A 43 1.39 -1.30 12.85
N PRO A 44 0.59 -0.31 12.44
CA PRO A 44 0.43 0.02 11.03
C PRO A 44 1.59 0.90 10.55
N VAL A 45 2.74 0.30 10.29
CA VAL A 45 3.92 0.96 9.70
C VAL A 45 4.24 0.37 8.33
N LEU A 46 4.29 1.23 7.31
CA LEU A 46 4.68 0.88 5.94
C LEU A 46 6.08 1.45 5.63
N VAL A 47 6.99 0.59 5.18
CA VAL A 47 8.33 1.00 4.76
C VAL A 47 8.40 1.04 3.23
N LEU A 48 8.84 2.15 2.67
CA LEU A 48 9.03 2.35 1.23
C LEU A 48 10.51 2.32 0.89
N GLU A 49 10.87 1.61 -0.17
CA GLU A 49 12.23 1.63 -0.72
C GLU A 49 12.57 3.01 -1.31
N ASP A 50 11.65 3.58 -2.08
CA ASP A 50 11.81 4.84 -2.77
C ASP A 50 10.49 5.65 -2.81
N LEU A 51 10.60 6.92 -3.19
CA LEU A 51 9.45 7.79 -3.43
C LEU A 51 9.26 8.02 -4.92
N ASN A 52 8.19 7.44 -5.45
CA ASN A 52 7.71 7.70 -6.80
C ASN A 52 6.18 7.82 -6.80
N PHE A 53 5.58 8.07 -7.97
CA PHE A 53 4.13 8.23 -8.11
C PHE A 53 3.34 7.07 -7.50
N LEU A 54 3.78 5.83 -7.71
CA LEU A 54 3.08 4.64 -7.26
C LEU A 54 3.22 4.45 -5.74
N THR A 55 4.45 4.49 -5.22
CA THR A 55 4.71 4.28 -3.79
C THR A 55 4.08 5.39 -2.94
N MET A 56 4.12 6.64 -3.41
CA MET A 56 3.44 7.75 -2.76
C MET A 56 1.92 7.64 -2.81
N SER A 57 1.34 7.16 -3.91
CA SER A 57 -0.12 6.97 -4.00
C SER A 57 -0.60 5.96 -2.95
N VAL A 58 0.14 4.86 -2.75
CA VAL A 58 -0.13 3.92 -1.66
C VAL A 58 0.11 4.56 -0.28
N ALA A 59 1.21 5.28 -0.11
CA ALA A 59 1.57 5.94 1.14
C ALA A 59 0.50 6.90 1.65
N VAL A 60 -0.05 7.73 0.76
CA VAL A 60 -1.11 8.69 1.10
C VAL A 60 -2.35 7.96 1.60
N GLY A 61 -2.72 6.86 0.94
CA GLY A 61 -3.80 5.99 1.40
C GLY A 61 -3.55 5.42 2.79
N PHE A 62 -2.35 4.88 3.00
CA PHE A 62 -1.94 4.26 4.26
C PHE A 62 -1.97 5.26 5.43
N MET A 63 -1.42 6.47 5.22
CA MET A 63 -1.50 7.57 6.18
C MET A 63 -2.94 8.02 6.45
N GLY A 64 -3.78 8.05 5.41
CA GLY A 64 -5.22 8.32 5.57
C GLY A 64 -5.95 7.27 6.41
N GLY A 65 -5.41 6.07 6.55
CA GLY A 65 -5.89 5.04 7.48
C GLY A 65 -5.36 5.21 8.92
N GLY A 66 -4.50 6.20 9.15
CA GLY A 66 -3.78 6.44 10.39
C GLY A 66 -2.56 5.55 10.59
N GLY A 67 -1.97 5.05 9.49
CA GLY A 67 -0.74 4.27 9.50
C GLY A 67 0.48 5.12 9.12
N ASP A 68 1.60 4.82 9.73
CA ASP A 68 2.83 5.58 9.62
C ASP A 68 3.71 5.09 8.46
N VAL A 69 4.34 5.99 7.71
CA VAL A 69 5.14 5.64 6.52
C VAL A 69 6.60 6.06 6.69
N LYS A 70 7.53 5.12 6.53
CA LYS A 70 8.98 5.37 6.58
C LYS A 70 9.60 5.15 5.21
N VAL A 71 10.55 6.00 4.80
CA VAL A 71 11.25 5.88 3.51
C VAL A 71 12.72 5.54 3.74
N GLY A 72 13.23 4.54 2.99
CA GLY A 72 14.60 4.06 3.04
C GLY A 72 14.79 2.82 3.92
N GLU A 73 16.01 2.63 4.43
CA GLU A 73 16.32 1.52 5.34
C GLU A 73 15.69 1.77 6.72
N GLY A 74 14.84 0.83 7.14
CA GLY A 74 14.16 0.90 8.43
C GLY A 74 13.62 -0.45 8.86
N GLU A 75 13.36 -0.57 10.15
CA GLU A 75 12.62 -1.68 10.72
C GLU A 75 11.12 -1.48 10.46
N GLY A 76 10.49 -2.52 9.94
CA GLY A 76 9.07 -2.58 9.66
C GLY A 76 8.66 -4.01 9.33
N ARG A 77 7.36 -4.28 9.42
CA ARG A 77 6.80 -5.58 9.06
C ARG A 77 6.31 -5.62 7.62
N LEU A 78 5.89 -4.48 7.08
CA LEU A 78 5.37 -4.34 5.73
C LEU A 78 6.29 -3.42 4.92
N PHE A 79 6.83 -3.95 3.82
CA PHE A 79 7.63 -3.18 2.88
C PHE A 79 6.92 -3.11 1.54
N LEU A 80 6.94 -1.94 0.92
CA LEU A 80 6.53 -1.75 -0.46
C LEU A 80 7.75 -1.42 -1.30
N ARG A 81 8.06 -2.32 -2.23
CA ARG A 81 9.09 -2.11 -3.25
C ARG A 81 8.47 -1.89 -4.60
N HIS A 82 9.19 -1.17 -5.43
CA HIS A 82 8.82 -0.89 -6.80
C HIS A 82 9.88 -1.42 -7.75
N ARG A 83 9.45 -2.09 -8.82
CA ARG A 83 10.32 -2.52 -9.92
C ARG A 83 9.63 -2.23 -11.24
N LYS A 84 10.44 -1.97 -12.26
CA LYS A 84 9.98 -1.85 -13.64
C LYS A 84 10.41 -3.07 -14.44
N GLU A 85 9.47 -3.72 -15.11
CA GLU A 85 9.71 -4.86 -16.01
C GLU A 85 9.10 -4.58 -17.38
N GLY A 86 9.94 -4.15 -18.33
CA GLY A 86 9.48 -3.74 -19.66
C GLY A 86 8.61 -2.48 -19.59
N GLU A 87 7.37 -2.59 -20.08
CA GLU A 87 6.38 -1.50 -20.06
C GLU A 87 5.53 -1.46 -18.77
N GLU A 88 5.61 -2.49 -17.93
CA GLU A 88 4.85 -2.59 -16.69
C GLU A 88 5.69 -2.21 -15.47
N ASP A 89 4.99 -1.67 -14.47
CA ASP A 89 5.49 -1.44 -13.14
C ASP A 89 4.89 -2.50 -12.18
N ILE A 90 5.72 -2.91 -11.23
CA ILE A 90 5.40 -3.97 -10.27
C ILE A 90 5.57 -3.39 -8.87
N LEU A 91 4.50 -3.46 -8.09
CA LEU A 91 4.50 -3.19 -6.67
C LEU A 91 4.59 -4.51 -5.90
N ILE A 92 5.63 -4.66 -5.09
CA ILE A 92 5.91 -5.86 -4.32
C ILE A 92 5.68 -5.56 -2.85
N PHE A 93 4.73 -6.26 -2.23
CA PHE A 93 4.39 -6.11 -0.82
C PHE A 93 5.05 -7.21 0.00
N GLU A 94 6.21 -6.92 0.60
CA GLU A 94 6.93 -7.88 1.46
C GLU A 94 6.37 -7.84 2.87
N GLY A 95 6.29 -9.01 3.51
CA GLY A 95 5.70 -9.17 4.84
C GLY A 95 4.20 -9.47 4.86
N LEU A 96 3.56 -9.49 3.68
CA LEU A 96 2.24 -10.10 3.48
C LEU A 96 2.38 -11.58 3.16
N LYS A 97 1.43 -12.38 3.64
CA LYS A 97 1.20 -13.75 3.20
C LYS A 97 0.11 -13.79 2.10
N GLU A 98 0.00 -14.90 1.39
CA GLU A 98 -1.05 -15.07 0.38
C GLU A 98 -2.48 -15.00 0.96
N GLU A 99 -2.65 -15.40 2.23
CA GLU A 99 -3.94 -15.23 2.93
C GLU A 99 -4.30 -13.75 3.15
N ASP A 100 -3.29 -12.89 3.38
CA ASP A 100 -3.48 -11.47 3.60
C ASP A 100 -3.96 -10.76 2.33
N THR A 101 -3.47 -11.18 1.16
CA THR A 101 -3.87 -10.58 -0.12
C THR A 101 -5.32 -10.89 -0.46
N ARG A 102 -5.83 -12.07 -0.07
CA ARG A 102 -7.26 -12.39 -0.16
C ARG A 102 -8.10 -11.49 0.75
N LYS A 103 -7.66 -11.26 2.00
CA LYS A 103 -8.33 -10.33 2.93
C LYS A 103 -8.33 -8.90 2.38
N LEU A 104 -7.23 -8.45 1.78
CA LEU A 104 -7.13 -7.13 1.15
C LEU A 104 -8.12 -6.97 0.00
N GLU A 105 -8.23 -7.96 -0.88
CA GLU A 105 -9.21 -7.94 -1.97
C GLU A 105 -10.65 -7.88 -1.43
N MET A 106 -10.95 -8.61 -0.35
CA MET A 106 -12.26 -8.52 0.31
C MET A 106 -12.55 -7.12 0.87
N ILE A 107 -11.56 -6.45 1.46
CA ILE A 107 -11.69 -5.07 1.96
C ILE A 107 -11.88 -4.10 0.78
N LEU A 108 -11.08 -4.27 -0.29
CA LEU A 108 -11.07 -3.37 -1.45
C LEU A 108 -12.36 -3.41 -2.25
N PHE A 109 -12.83 -4.62 -2.57
CA PHE A 109 -14.02 -4.87 -3.37
C PHE A 109 -15.30 -5.00 -2.52
N GLY A 110 -15.15 -4.92 -1.19
CA GLY A 110 -16.27 -4.84 -0.28
C GLY A 110 -17.13 -3.60 -0.54
N ARG A 111 -18.43 -3.70 -0.24
CA ARG A 111 -19.38 -2.58 -0.35
C ARG A 111 -19.25 -1.57 0.79
N TYR A 112 -18.55 -1.95 1.86
CA TYR A 112 -18.36 -1.11 3.03
C TYR A 112 -17.28 -0.06 2.77
N ASN A 113 -17.47 1.12 3.34
CA ASN A 113 -16.44 2.16 3.31
C ASN A 113 -15.28 1.75 4.22
N ILE A 114 -14.05 1.90 3.71
CA ILE A 114 -12.84 1.73 4.51
C ILE A 114 -12.71 2.96 5.43
N PRO A 115 -12.66 2.80 6.77
CA PRO A 115 -12.54 3.91 7.70
C PRO A 115 -11.31 4.77 7.42
N ARG A 116 -11.46 6.09 7.57
CA ARG A 116 -10.38 7.07 7.41
C ARG A 116 -10.15 7.81 8.72
N LYS A 117 -8.92 8.28 8.91
CA LYS A 117 -8.52 9.13 10.01
C LYS A 117 -8.43 10.58 9.56
N GLU A 118 -8.61 11.49 10.51
CA GLU A 118 -8.68 12.93 10.27
C GLU A 118 -7.78 13.68 11.26
N GLY A 119 -7.38 14.90 10.89
CA GLY A 119 -6.59 15.78 11.75
C GLY A 119 -5.31 15.13 12.27
N LYS A 120 -5.15 15.09 13.59
CA LYS A 120 -3.94 14.57 14.25
C LYS A 120 -3.81 13.04 14.21
N GLU A 121 -4.88 12.32 13.81
CA GLU A 121 -4.87 10.86 13.71
C GLU A 121 -4.37 10.36 12.34
N ILE A 122 -4.15 11.26 11.38
CA ILE A 122 -3.50 10.91 10.10
C ILE A 122 -2.05 10.52 10.39
N GLY A 123 -1.60 9.41 9.80
CA GLY A 123 -0.24 8.90 9.95
C GLY A 123 0.79 9.85 9.36
N ARG A 124 2.04 9.74 9.80
CA ARG A 124 3.12 10.64 9.37
C ARG A 124 4.02 9.98 8.33
N LEU A 125 4.70 10.81 7.55
CA LEU A 125 5.75 10.40 6.62
C LEU A 125 7.12 10.77 7.21
N TRP A 126 7.99 9.78 7.41
CA TRP A 126 9.39 10.00 7.78
C TRP A 126 10.28 9.68 6.60
N ILE A 127 10.97 10.71 6.12
CA ILE A 127 11.99 10.59 5.08
C ILE A 127 13.34 10.68 5.79
N ARG A 128 14.08 9.56 5.86
CA ARG A 128 15.49 9.65 6.27
C ARG A 128 16.27 10.28 5.12
N GLY A 129 16.77 11.50 5.35
CA GLY A 129 17.66 12.14 4.39
C GLY A 129 18.92 11.29 4.21
N ARG A 130 19.10 10.69 3.04
CA ARG A 130 20.46 10.54 2.50
C ARG A 130 20.88 11.95 2.07
N MET A 131 22.04 12.40 2.56
CA MET A 131 22.76 13.50 1.91
C MET A 131 22.84 13.17 0.42
N LEU A 132 22.36 14.08 -0.42
CA LEU A 132 22.72 14.11 -1.84
C LEU A 132 24.25 14.22 -1.95
#